data_AF-A0A7C8TVU1-F1
#
_entry.id   AF-A0A7C8TVU1-F1
#
_cell.length_a   1.000
_cell.length_b   1.000
_cell.length_c   1.000
_cell.angle_alpha   90.00
_cell.angle_beta   90.00
_cell.angle_gamma   90.00
#
_symmetry.space_group_name_H-M   'P 1'
#
loop_
_entity.id
_entity.type
_entity.pdbx_description
1 polymer ?
#
loop_
_entity_poly.entity_id
_entity_poly.type
_entity_poly.pdbx_seq_one_letter_code
_entity_poly.pdbx_strand_id
1 'polypeptide(L)'
;MKPSTLLLPLLTTLVPTPVNAQWEQIQEALGLGGGSKTPREPVVPVPNVVLPIDKGNFRELLGGNDLEWLVLFTTGTENCPGCILYENTFNEAVALLHDNNKIHFGKVDCDTDAVVCSLFSAWGSRVFHVSHSTPPSASLPGLADHLTHLHPVPFHRPGTESQPIPTDSEGKPIKDARPPPPPPDAKWIAEVVNEEKWREFEEWTGWTHPLDGVFQVPIYQFWWVVSMFAKVPPMAMMVGIGLLSRFVTARFTGRTLARREQQREAVQQAAKKKN
;
A
#
# COMPACT_ATOMS: atom_id res chain seq x y z
N MET A 1 -18.14 46.89 -49.96
CA MET A 1 -17.15 46.40 -48.98
C MET A 1 -17.68 45.10 -48.37
N LYS A 2 -16.82 44.08 -48.24
CA LYS A 2 -17.03 42.74 -47.62
C LYS A 2 -17.73 42.81 -46.24
N PRO A 3 -18.19 41.71 -45.58
CA PRO A 3 -18.07 40.27 -45.91
C PRO A 3 -19.32 39.40 -45.66
N SER A 4 -19.21 38.13 -46.07
CA SER A 4 -19.96 36.95 -45.59
C SER A 4 -19.93 36.77 -44.07
N THR A 5 -21.04 36.30 -43.48
CA THR A 5 -20.99 35.49 -42.26
C THR A 5 -22.09 34.41 -42.28
N LEU A 6 -21.63 33.17 -42.15
CA LEU A 6 -22.38 31.91 -42.14
C LEU A 6 -23.33 31.81 -40.94
N LEU A 7 -24.57 31.40 -41.20
CA LEU A 7 -25.47 30.82 -40.22
C LEU A 7 -25.14 29.32 -40.09
N LEU A 8 -24.57 28.91 -38.96
CA LEU A 8 -24.65 27.53 -38.46
C LEU A 8 -25.52 27.53 -37.20
N PRO A 9 -26.60 26.72 -37.12
CA PRO A 9 -27.26 26.46 -35.86
C PRO A 9 -26.40 25.46 -35.07
N LEU A 10 -25.89 25.88 -33.93
CA LEU A 10 -25.27 24.98 -32.95
C LEU A 10 -26.40 24.14 -32.32
N LEU A 11 -26.64 22.96 -32.89
CA LEU A 11 -27.40 21.90 -32.23
C LEU A 11 -26.58 21.42 -31.03
N THR A 12 -26.98 21.83 -29.83
CA THR A 12 -26.53 21.23 -28.58
C THR A 12 -27.14 19.83 -28.45
N THR A 13 -26.46 18.83 -29.03
CA THR A 13 -26.68 17.44 -28.67
C THR A 13 -26.17 17.23 -27.24
N LEU A 14 -27.08 17.18 -26.27
CA LEU A 14 -26.83 16.60 -24.95
C LEU A 14 -26.63 15.10 -25.14
N VAL A 15 -25.38 14.69 -25.40
CA VAL A 15 -24.98 13.29 -25.31
C VAL A 15 -24.75 12.99 -23.82
N PRO A 16 -25.45 12.02 -23.22
CA PRO A 16 -25.14 11.59 -21.87
C PRO A 16 -23.77 10.90 -21.91
N THR A 17 -22.75 11.57 -21.38
CA THR A 17 -21.46 10.91 -21.17
C THR A 17 -21.60 9.91 -20.03
N PRO A 18 -21.04 8.69 -20.17
CA PRO A 18 -20.99 7.74 -19.06
C PRO A 18 -20.18 8.35 -17.92
N VAL A 19 -20.63 8.10 -16.68
CA VAL A 19 -20.02 8.55 -15.39
C VAL A 19 -18.50 8.34 -15.35
N ASN A 20 -18.00 7.40 -16.14
CA ASN A 20 -16.60 7.02 -16.32
C ASN A 20 -15.75 8.17 -16.87
N ALA A 21 -16.27 9.00 -17.79
CA ALA A 21 -15.51 10.07 -18.44
C ALA A 21 -15.29 11.28 -17.51
N GLN A 22 -16.23 11.52 -16.60
CA GLN A 22 -16.10 12.58 -15.59
C GLN A 22 -15.05 12.21 -14.53
N TRP A 23 -14.89 10.91 -14.25
CA TRP A 23 -13.90 10.41 -13.30
C TRP A 23 -12.45 10.56 -13.81
N GLU A 24 -12.20 10.32 -15.10
CA GLU A 24 -10.87 10.49 -15.69
C GLU A 24 -10.44 11.97 -15.70
N GLN A 25 -11.36 12.90 -15.99
CA GLN A 25 -11.07 14.34 -15.91
C GLN A 25 -10.78 14.83 -14.47
N ILE A 26 -11.45 14.25 -13.47
CA ILE A 26 -11.18 14.54 -12.06
C ILE A 26 -9.80 14.01 -11.64
N GLN A 27 -9.39 12.84 -12.17
CA GLN A 27 -8.05 12.29 -11.91
C GLN A 27 -6.93 13.13 -12.55
N GLU A 28 -7.16 13.66 -13.74
CA GLU A 28 -6.24 14.56 -14.44
C GLU A 28 -6.14 15.93 -13.75
N ALA A 29 -7.27 16.51 -13.33
CA ALA A 29 -7.31 17.78 -12.61
C ALA A 29 -6.67 17.71 -11.20
N LEU A 30 -6.63 16.53 -10.58
CA LEU A 30 -6.03 16.31 -9.27
C LEU A 30 -4.56 15.84 -9.34
N GLY A 31 -3.97 15.74 -10.53
CA GLY A 31 -2.59 15.24 -10.69
C GLY A 31 -2.41 13.79 -10.25
N LEU A 32 -3.51 13.02 -10.12
CA LEU A 32 -3.50 11.60 -9.75
C LEU A 32 -3.24 10.69 -10.96
N GLY A 33 -3.21 11.27 -12.17
CA GLY A 33 -2.86 10.61 -13.44
C GLY A 33 -1.36 10.59 -13.72
N GLY A 34 -0.56 10.09 -12.78
CA GLY A 34 0.88 9.88 -12.94
C GLY A 34 1.23 8.40 -12.99
N GLY A 35 0.78 7.70 -14.03
CA GLY A 35 1.10 6.29 -14.24
C GLY A 35 0.68 5.87 -15.62
N SER A 36 1.64 5.84 -16.53
CA SER A 36 1.52 5.38 -17.92
C SER A 36 0.59 4.16 -18.03
N LYS A 37 -0.54 4.31 -18.73
CA LYS A 37 -1.38 3.18 -19.21
C LYS A 37 -0.69 2.48 -20.39
N THR A 38 0.58 2.08 -20.25
CA THR A 38 1.16 1.07 -21.14
C THR A 38 0.59 -0.28 -20.69
N PRO A 39 0.05 -1.12 -21.60
CA PRO A 39 -0.25 -2.52 -21.26
C PRO A 39 1.01 -3.13 -20.67
N ARG A 40 0.95 -3.50 -19.40
CA ARG A 40 2.09 -4.07 -18.69
C ARG A 40 2.38 -5.41 -19.33
N GLU A 41 3.54 -5.54 -19.96
CA GLU A 41 4.03 -6.83 -20.45
C GLU A 41 4.08 -7.80 -19.26
N PRO A 42 3.54 -9.02 -19.38
CA PRO A 42 3.56 -9.98 -18.29
C PRO A 42 5.01 -10.23 -17.87
N VAL A 43 5.30 -10.00 -16.59
CA VAL A 43 6.65 -10.17 -16.04
C VAL A 43 6.92 -11.67 -15.99
N VAL A 44 7.68 -12.18 -16.94
CA VAL A 44 8.11 -13.59 -16.94
C VAL A 44 9.14 -13.76 -15.82
N PRO A 45 8.90 -14.65 -14.84
CA PRO A 45 9.86 -14.88 -13.77
C PRO A 45 11.12 -15.54 -14.35
N VAL A 46 12.24 -14.85 -14.23
CA VAL A 46 13.56 -15.37 -14.60
C VAL A 46 14.27 -15.81 -13.31
N PRO A 47 14.82 -17.04 -13.24
CA PRO A 47 15.59 -17.46 -12.08
C PRO A 47 16.83 -16.57 -11.90
N ASN A 48 17.27 -16.40 -10.66
CA ASN A 48 18.50 -15.68 -10.29
C ASN A 48 18.50 -14.16 -10.61
N VAL A 49 17.35 -13.59 -10.97
CA VAL A 49 17.17 -12.13 -11.13
C VAL A 49 16.19 -11.63 -10.08
N VAL A 50 16.55 -10.53 -9.39
CA VAL A 50 15.65 -9.89 -8.43
C VAL A 50 14.59 -9.09 -9.19
N LEU A 51 13.33 -9.53 -9.10
CA LEU A 51 12.21 -8.92 -9.80
C LEU A 51 11.49 -7.88 -8.93
N PRO A 52 11.16 -6.70 -9.48
CA PRO A 52 10.34 -5.73 -8.76
C PRO A 52 8.89 -6.22 -8.68
N ILE A 53 8.37 -6.29 -7.45
CA ILE A 53 7.00 -6.68 -7.14
C ILE A 53 6.24 -5.44 -6.66
N ASP A 54 5.08 -5.21 -7.28
CA ASP A 54 4.20 -4.07 -6.98
C ASP A 54 2.73 -4.49 -6.91
N LYS A 55 1.86 -3.51 -6.65
CA LYS A 55 0.40 -3.74 -6.54
C LYS A 55 -0.24 -4.37 -7.78
N GLY A 56 0.39 -4.31 -8.95
CA GLY A 56 -0.14 -4.80 -10.22
C GLY A 56 0.22 -6.25 -10.49
N ASN A 57 1.41 -6.71 -10.07
CA ASN A 57 1.91 -8.05 -10.38
C ASN A 57 1.99 -9.00 -9.17
N PHE A 58 1.95 -8.52 -7.93
CA PHE A 58 2.23 -9.37 -6.76
C PHE A 58 1.34 -10.61 -6.64
N ARG A 59 0.06 -10.51 -7.03
CA ARG A 59 -0.87 -11.64 -6.96
C ARG A 59 -0.56 -12.72 -7.98
N GLU A 60 -0.15 -12.31 -9.17
CA GLU A 60 0.21 -13.24 -10.24
C GLU A 60 1.54 -13.92 -9.94
N LEU A 61 2.51 -13.15 -9.42
CA LEU A 61 3.84 -13.66 -9.10
C LEU A 61 3.87 -14.50 -7.82
N LEU A 62 3.11 -14.17 -6.78
CA LEU A 62 3.21 -14.85 -5.48
C LEU A 62 1.99 -15.73 -5.15
N GLY A 63 0.88 -15.58 -5.85
CA GLY A 63 -0.39 -16.19 -5.45
C GLY A 63 -0.79 -17.45 -6.20
N GLY A 64 -0.27 -17.69 -7.41
CA GLY A 64 -0.84 -18.69 -8.32
C GLY A 64 0.14 -19.46 -9.20
N ASN A 65 1.41 -19.57 -8.80
CA ASN A 65 2.39 -20.38 -9.51
C ASN A 65 3.02 -21.42 -8.58
N ASP A 66 3.57 -22.50 -9.13
CA ASP A 66 4.27 -23.53 -8.36
C ASP A 66 5.74 -23.14 -8.09
N LEU A 67 6.04 -21.83 -8.09
CA LEU A 67 7.40 -21.31 -7.94
C LEU A 67 7.66 -20.93 -6.48
N GLU A 68 8.87 -21.23 -6.01
CA GLU A 68 9.33 -20.74 -4.70
C GLU A 68 9.92 -19.35 -4.85
N TRP A 69 9.54 -18.45 -3.94
CA TRP A 69 9.97 -17.06 -3.94
C TRP A 69 10.60 -16.66 -2.63
N LEU A 70 11.74 -15.98 -2.71
CA LEU A 70 12.31 -15.20 -1.64
C LEU A 70 12.05 -13.72 -1.92
N VAL A 71 11.20 -13.09 -1.13
CA VAL A 71 10.76 -11.71 -1.36
C VAL A 71 11.30 -10.80 -0.26
N LEU A 72 12.10 -9.81 -0.64
CA LEU A 72 12.51 -8.72 0.23
C LEU A 72 11.48 -7.59 0.17
N PHE A 73 10.91 -7.25 1.30
CA PHE A 73 10.19 -6.00 1.52
C PHE A 73 11.18 -5.03 2.14
N THR A 74 11.33 -3.86 1.55
CA THR A 74 12.27 -2.85 2.02
C THR A 74 11.75 -1.45 1.73
N THR A 75 12.37 -0.47 2.36
CA THR A 75 12.04 0.95 2.26
C THR A 75 13.32 1.69 1.91
N GLY A 76 13.23 2.78 1.15
CA GLY A 76 14.37 3.61 0.79
C GLY A 76 15.10 4.20 1.99
N THR A 77 16.32 4.66 1.73
CA THR A 77 17.24 5.21 2.75
C THR A 77 16.72 6.47 3.43
N GLU A 78 15.81 7.21 2.79
CA GLU A 78 15.19 8.41 3.34
C GLU A 78 14.30 8.09 4.54
N ASN A 79 13.47 7.06 4.42
CA ASN A 79 12.54 6.65 5.48
C ASN A 79 13.16 5.64 6.44
N CYS A 80 14.18 4.90 5.99
CA CYS A 80 14.87 3.90 6.78
C CYS A 80 16.38 3.87 6.47
N PRO A 81 17.20 4.67 7.18
CA PRO A 81 18.66 4.70 6.96
C PRO A 81 19.34 3.33 7.16
N GLY A 82 18.80 2.50 8.07
CA GLY A 82 19.32 1.16 8.34
C GLY A 82 18.90 0.10 7.30
N CYS A 83 17.92 0.39 6.44
CA CYS A 83 17.40 -0.58 5.48
C CYS A 83 18.44 -0.97 4.41
N ILE A 84 19.39 -0.07 4.10
CA ILE A 84 20.47 -0.35 3.15
C ILE A 84 21.32 -1.56 3.54
N LEU A 85 21.50 -1.78 4.85
CA LEU A 85 22.25 -2.93 5.35
C LEU A 85 21.54 -4.24 4.99
N TYR A 86 20.23 -4.28 5.20
CA TYR A 86 19.39 -5.45 4.88
C TYR A 86 19.28 -5.68 3.37
N GLU A 87 19.20 -4.62 2.56
CA GLU A 87 19.24 -4.75 1.10
C GLU A 87 20.55 -5.33 0.60
N ASN A 88 21.68 -4.87 1.13
CA ASN A 88 23.00 -5.40 0.79
C ASN A 88 23.10 -6.87 1.19
N THR A 89 22.69 -7.23 2.40
CA THR A 89 22.67 -8.62 2.86
C THR A 89 21.77 -9.50 2.00
N PHE A 90 20.62 -8.99 1.56
CA PHE A 90 19.74 -9.74 0.67
C PHE A 90 20.40 -9.96 -0.70
N ASN A 91 21.01 -8.94 -1.29
CA ASN A 91 21.74 -9.07 -2.56
C ASN A 91 22.91 -10.06 -2.45
N GLU A 92 23.62 -10.08 -1.32
CA GLU A 92 24.65 -11.08 -1.03
C GLU A 92 24.04 -12.49 -0.93
N ALA A 93 22.88 -12.64 -0.26
CA ALA A 93 22.19 -13.93 -0.18
C ALA A 93 21.73 -14.43 -1.56
N VAL A 94 21.23 -13.54 -2.42
CA VAL A 94 20.89 -13.83 -3.83
C VAL A 94 22.14 -14.34 -4.57
N ALA A 95 23.29 -13.71 -4.37
CA ALA A 95 24.54 -14.14 -5.00
C ALA A 95 25.00 -15.53 -4.49
N LEU A 96 24.81 -15.82 -3.19
CA LEU A 96 25.10 -17.15 -2.62
C LEU A 96 24.14 -18.23 -3.10
N LEU A 97 22.91 -17.86 -3.43
CA LEU A 97 21.87 -18.75 -3.94
C LEU A 97 21.81 -18.81 -5.47
N HIS A 98 22.78 -18.21 -6.17
CA HIS A 98 22.78 -18.13 -7.64
C HIS A 98 22.77 -19.50 -8.33
N ASP A 99 23.34 -20.53 -7.70
CA ASP A 99 23.35 -21.89 -8.24
C ASP A 99 22.02 -22.63 -7.97
N ASN A 100 21.15 -22.09 -7.11
CA ASN A 100 19.87 -22.68 -6.76
C ASN A 100 18.77 -22.19 -7.71
N ASN A 101 18.59 -22.93 -8.81
CA ASN A 101 17.57 -22.62 -9.82
C ASN A 101 16.12 -22.90 -9.37
N LYS A 102 15.88 -23.34 -8.13
CA LYS A 102 14.52 -23.60 -7.61
C LYS A 102 13.83 -22.34 -7.11
N ILE A 103 14.62 -21.36 -6.64
CA ILE A 103 14.09 -20.17 -5.98
C ILE A 103 14.18 -18.93 -6.88
N HIS A 104 13.12 -18.13 -6.83
CA HIS A 104 13.00 -16.85 -7.52
C HIS A 104 13.13 -15.72 -6.51
N PHE A 105 13.67 -14.59 -6.94
CA PHE A 105 13.93 -13.46 -6.05
C PHE A 105 12.99 -12.30 -6.39
N GLY A 106 12.35 -11.76 -5.36
CA GLY A 106 11.47 -10.60 -5.45
C GLY A 106 11.94 -9.46 -4.56
N LYS A 107 11.69 -8.22 -4.99
CA LYS A 107 11.87 -7.02 -4.16
C LYS A 107 10.62 -6.16 -4.24
N VAL A 108 10.06 -5.80 -3.09
CA VAL A 108 8.97 -4.84 -2.94
C VAL A 108 9.54 -3.58 -2.30
N ASP A 109 9.33 -2.45 -2.96
CA ASP A 109 9.67 -1.14 -2.42
C ASP A 109 8.44 -0.52 -1.73
N CYS A 110 8.51 -0.38 -0.41
CA CYS A 110 7.41 0.09 0.41
C CYS A 110 7.15 1.60 0.30
N ASP A 111 8.11 2.38 -0.22
CA ASP A 111 7.91 3.81 -0.47
C ASP A 111 6.96 4.04 -1.65
N THR A 112 7.08 3.18 -2.67
CA THR A 112 6.24 3.23 -3.87
C THR A 112 4.95 2.43 -3.71
N ASP A 113 5.02 1.24 -3.09
CA ASP A 113 3.92 0.29 -2.97
C ASP A 113 3.53 -0.01 -1.50
N ALA A 114 3.21 1.06 -0.77
CA ALA A 114 2.77 0.98 0.63
C ALA A 114 1.61 -0.01 0.87
N VAL A 115 0.70 -0.20 -0.09
CA VAL A 115 -0.44 -1.15 0.04
C VAL A 115 0.05 -2.60 0.13
N VAL A 116 1.02 -2.99 -0.70
CA VAL A 116 1.56 -4.36 -0.70
C VAL A 116 2.33 -4.60 0.60
N CYS A 117 3.16 -3.65 1.03
CA CYS A 117 3.86 -3.77 2.31
C CYS A 117 2.91 -3.81 3.52
N SER A 118 1.80 -3.08 3.46
CA SER A 118 0.79 -3.11 4.52
C SER A 118 0.06 -4.45 4.59
N LEU A 119 -0.24 -5.07 3.44
CA LEU A 119 -0.85 -6.41 3.39
C LEU A 119 0.03 -7.46 4.08
N PHE A 120 1.33 -7.44 3.79
CA PHE A 120 2.31 -8.35 4.39
C PHE A 120 2.81 -7.88 5.76
N SER A 121 2.22 -6.82 6.33
CA SER A 121 2.69 -6.19 7.59
C SER A 121 4.21 -5.97 7.62
N ALA A 122 4.79 -5.71 6.45
CA ALA A 122 6.22 -5.76 6.17
C ALA A 122 6.83 -4.35 6.18
N TRP A 123 6.56 -3.59 7.24
CA TRP A 123 7.14 -2.25 7.42
C TRP A 123 8.62 -2.35 7.79
N GLY A 124 9.46 -1.53 7.15
CA GLY A 124 10.92 -1.57 7.28
C GLY A 124 11.55 -2.56 6.28
N SER A 125 12.46 -3.40 6.75
CA SER A 125 13.05 -4.50 5.96
C SER A 125 12.63 -5.86 6.52
N ARG A 126 12.00 -6.70 5.69
CA ARG A 126 11.61 -8.08 6.02
C ARG A 126 11.77 -9.00 4.81
N VAL A 127 12.14 -10.25 5.04
CA VAL A 127 12.15 -11.28 4.01
C VAL A 127 11.07 -12.29 4.28
N PHE A 128 10.35 -12.69 3.24
CA PHE A 128 9.41 -13.80 3.29
C PHE A 128 9.81 -14.86 2.27
N HIS A 129 9.70 -16.12 2.68
CA HIS A 129 9.71 -17.26 1.79
C HIS A 129 8.27 -17.61 1.45
N VAL A 130 7.93 -17.61 0.15
CA VAL A 130 6.62 -17.99 -0.37
C VAL A 130 6.79 -19.28 -1.15
N SER A 131 6.00 -20.30 -0.82
CA SER A 131 5.96 -21.55 -1.57
C SER A 131 4.53 -22.05 -1.73
N HIS A 132 4.29 -22.81 -2.78
CA HIS A 132 3.00 -23.43 -3.06
C HIS A 132 3.22 -24.91 -2.97
N SER A 133 2.77 -25.52 -1.88
CA SER A 133 3.02 -26.94 -1.64
C SER A 133 1.76 -27.66 -1.22
N THR A 134 1.73 -28.96 -1.53
CA THR A 134 0.75 -29.89 -0.97
C THR A 134 1.43 -30.69 0.15
N PRO A 135 0.85 -30.81 1.35
CA PRO A 135 -0.51 -30.40 1.72
C PRO A 135 -0.63 -28.89 1.93
N PRO A 136 -1.84 -28.33 1.74
CA PRO A 136 -2.07 -26.92 1.97
C PRO A 136 -1.78 -26.55 3.44
N SER A 137 -1.41 -25.28 3.62
CA SER A 137 -1.14 -24.65 4.90
C SER A 137 -2.23 -24.93 5.93
N ALA A 138 -1.82 -25.17 7.17
CA ALA A 138 -2.73 -25.40 8.28
C ALA A 138 -3.58 -24.15 8.54
N SER A 139 -4.84 -24.20 8.13
CA SER A 139 -5.81 -23.15 8.43
C SER A 139 -6.37 -23.31 9.85
N LEU A 140 -6.79 -22.20 10.45
CA LEU A 140 -7.50 -22.24 11.74
C LEU A 140 -8.76 -23.12 11.62
N PRO A 141 -9.17 -23.84 12.69
CA PRO A 141 -10.34 -24.71 12.65
C PRO A 141 -11.59 -23.97 12.14
N GLY A 142 -12.18 -24.47 11.04
CA GLY A 142 -13.35 -23.86 10.39
C GLY A 142 -13.04 -22.85 9.29
N LEU A 143 -11.77 -22.73 8.89
CA LEU A 143 -11.35 -21.93 7.75
C LEU A 143 -10.94 -22.83 6.57
N ALA A 144 -11.00 -22.29 5.35
CA ALA A 144 -10.48 -22.99 4.18
C ALA A 144 -8.96 -23.04 4.22
N ASP A 145 -8.38 -24.15 3.77
CA ASP A 145 -6.94 -24.33 3.70
C ASP A 145 -6.30 -23.35 2.70
N HIS A 146 -5.10 -22.86 3.02
CA HIS A 146 -4.36 -21.93 2.18
C HIS A 146 -3.38 -22.72 1.29
N LEU A 147 -3.35 -22.43 -0.01
CA LEU A 147 -2.46 -23.12 -0.96
C LEU A 147 -1.05 -22.53 -0.94
N THR A 148 -0.92 -21.33 -0.38
CA THR A 148 0.33 -20.59 -0.30
C THR A 148 0.88 -20.64 1.12
N HIS A 149 2.11 -21.13 1.27
CA HIS A 149 2.85 -21.08 2.52
C HIS A 149 3.71 -19.83 2.57
N LEU A 150 3.53 -19.04 3.63
CA LEU A 150 4.24 -17.79 3.83
C LEU A 150 5.03 -17.86 5.14
N HIS A 151 6.34 -17.97 5.05
CA HIS A 151 7.23 -18.04 6.21
C HIS A 151 8.09 -16.78 6.32
N PRO A 152 8.12 -16.09 7.47
CA PRO A 152 9.06 -15.00 7.70
C PRO A 152 10.47 -15.56 7.85
N VAL A 153 11.41 -15.07 7.05
CA VAL A 153 12.83 -15.45 7.14
C VAL A 153 13.58 -14.40 7.96
N PRO A 154 14.12 -14.76 9.15
CA PRO A 154 14.85 -13.81 9.96
C PRO A 154 16.21 -13.51 9.32
N PHE A 155 16.60 -12.23 9.32
CA PHE A 155 17.93 -11.81 8.86
C PHE A 155 19.08 -12.26 9.79
N HIS A 156 18.76 -12.67 11.01
CA HIS A 156 19.74 -13.00 12.04
C HIS A 156 19.64 -14.46 12.42
N ARG A 157 20.79 -15.10 12.60
CA ARG A 157 20.85 -16.47 13.13
C ARG A 157 20.40 -16.46 14.61
N PRO A 158 19.51 -17.37 15.02
CA PRO A 158 19.16 -17.53 16.43
C PRO A 158 20.41 -17.73 17.30
N GLY A 159 20.50 -16.99 18.40
CA GLY A 159 21.62 -17.09 19.34
C GLY A 159 22.86 -16.25 19.02
N THR A 160 22.87 -15.45 17.93
CA THR A 160 23.91 -14.42 17.76
C THR A 160 23.68 -13.26 18.72
N GLU A 161 24.62 -13.04 19.63
CA GLU A 161 24.54 -11.98 20.63
C GLU A 161 24.72 -10.60 19.97
N SER A 162 23.91 -9.63 20.39
CA SER A 162 24.05 -8.23 20.03
C SER A 162 25.42 -7.69 20.48
N GLN A 163 25.97 -6.71 19.76
CA GLN A 163 27.19 -6.03 20.24
C GLN A 163 26.96 -5.40 21.64
N PRO A 164 28.00 -5.28 22.48
CA PRO A 164 27.86 -4.67 23.80
C PRO A 164 27.33 -3.24 23.70
N ILE A 165 26.58 -2.82 24.72
CA ILE A 165 26.00 -1.47 24.80
C ILE A 165 27.12 -0.44 24.67
N PRO A 166 26.98 0.57 23.78
CA PRO A 166 27.97 1.63 23.66
C PRO A 166 28.20 2.30 25.02
N THR A 167 29.48 2.44 25.40
CA THR A 167 29.89 3.13 26.62
C THR A 167 30.24 4.59 26.32
N ASP A 168 30.00 5.48 27.29
CA ASP A 168 30.52 6.85 27.24
C ASP A 168 32.06 6.88 27.34
N SER A 169 32.63 8.09 27.24
CA SER A 169 34.08 8.32 27.41
C SER A 169 34.62 7.95 28.78
N GLU A 170 33.75 7.68 29.75
CA GLU A 170 34.07 7.24 31.12
C GLU A 170 33.91 5.73 31.30
N GLY A 171 33.57 4.99 30.23
CA GLY A 171 33.38 3.54 30.26
C GLY A 171 32.05 3.09 30.88
N LYS A 172 31.11 4.01 31.12
CA LYS A 172 29.77 3.66 31.63
C LYS A 172 28.82 3.43 30.46
N PRO A 173 27.92 2.43 30.55
CA PRO A 173 26.87 2.27 29.55
C PRO A 173 26.08 3.57 29.41
N ILE A 174 25.89 4.03 28.18
CA ILE A 174 25.05 5.20 27.92
C ILE A 174 23.66 4.91 28.48
N LYS A 175 23.15 5.80 29.35
CA LYS A 175 21.81 5.64 29.94
C LYS A 175 20.79 5.50 28.81
N ASP A 176 19.92 4.50 28.92
CA ASP A 176 18.87 4.15 27.95
C ASP A 176 19.35 3.57 26.61
N ALA A 177 20.65 3.31 26.43
CA ALA A 177 21.15 2.64 25.24
C ALA A 177 20.79 1.15 25.27
N ARG A 178 20.00 0.71 24.29
CA ARG A 178 19.79 -0.70 23.99
C ARG A 178 20.97 -1.22 23.17
N PRO A 179 21.37 -2.49 23.37
CA PRO A 179 22.39 -3.08 22.51
C PRO A 179 21.88 -3.08 21.07
N PRO A 180 22.72 -2.71 20.09
CA PRO A 180 22.31 -2.72 18.69
C PRO A 180 21.92 -4.16 18.28
N PRO A 181 20.91 -4.33 17.41
CA PRO A 181 20.61 -5.66 16.89
C PRO A 181 21.86 -6.26 16.25
N PRO A 182 22.04 -7.59 16.28
CA PRO A 182 23.13 -8.23 15.57
C PRO A 182 23.10 -7.82 14.09
N PRO A 183 24.24 -7.80 13.39
CA PRO A 183 24.25 -7.51 11.97
C PRO A 183 23.54 -8.64 11.19
N PRO A 184 22.79 -8.31 10.12
CA PRO A 184 22.12 -9.31 9.29
C PRO A 184 23.17 -10.17 8.56
N ASP A 185 22.90 -11.48 8.45
CA ASP A 185 23.83 -12.48 7.89
C ASP A 185 23.27 -13.09 6.60
N ALA A 186 23.94 -12.84 5.48
CA ALA A 186 23.55 -13.34 4.16
C ALA A 186 23.69 -14.87 4.07
N LYS A 187 24.71 -15.44 4.73
CA LYS A 187 24.94 -16.89 4.74
C LYS A 187 23.85 -17.61 5.48
N TRP A 188 23.35 -17.01 6.56
CA TRP A 188 22.21 -17.53 7.30
C TRP A 188 20.95 -17.61 6.43
N ILE A 189 20.63 -16.56 5.66
CA ILE A 189 19.49 -16.59 4.74
C ILE A 189 19.65 -17.70 3.69
N ALA A 190 20.85 -17.82 3.11
CA ALA A 190 21.14 -18.86 2.12
C ALA A 190 21.04 -20.28 2.72
N GLU A 191 21.53 -20.47 3.95
CA GLU A 191 21.41 -21.72 4.71
C GLU A 191 19.93 -22.06 4.98
N VAL A 192 19.14 -21.08 5.41
CA VAL A 192 17.70 -21.26 5.68
C VAL A 192 16.95 -21.73 4.44
N VAL A 193 17.26 -21.13 3.29
CA VAL A 193 16.64 -21.50 2.01
C VAL A 193 17.10 -22.88 1.55
N ASN A 194 18.42 -23.13 1.51
CA ASN A 194 18.98 -24.37 0.99
C ASN A 194 18.67 -25.60 1.85
N GLU A 195 18.63 -25.44 3.18
CA GLU A 195 18.34 -26.52 4.13
C GLU A 195 16.84 -26.63 4.46
N GLU A 196 15.99 -25.84 3.80
CA GLU A 196 14.54 -25.77 4.04
C GLU A 196 14.16 -25.48 5.51
N LYS A 197 15.05 -24.86 6.28
CA LYS A 197 14.80 -24.46 7.68
C LYS A 197 13.68 -23.43 7.79
N TRP A 198 13.30 -22.78 6.68
CA TRP A 198 12.16 -21.89 6.64
C TRP A 198 10.86 -22.57 7.09
N ARG A 199 10.73 -23.89 6.92
CA ARG A 199 9.59 -24.69 7.39
C ARG A 199 9.46 -24.74 8.91
N GLU A 200 10.54 -24.49 9.64
CA GLU A 200 10.54 -24.48 11.11
C GLU A 200 9.99 -23.16 11.67
N PHE A 201 9.98 -22.09 10.87
CA PHE A 201 9.39 -20.82 11.30
C PHE A 201 7.87 -20.88 11.22
N GLU A 202 7.23 -20.20 12.18
CA GLU A 202 5.78 -20.08 12.22
C GLU A 202 5.27 -19.53 10.88
N GLU A 203 4.48 -20.37 10.21
CA GLU A 203 3.82 -20.00 8.98
C GLU A 203 2.75 -18.95 9.28
N TRP A 204 2.66 -17.93 8.44
CA TRP A 204 1.53 -17.03 8.50
C TRP A 204 0.29 -17.78 8.03
N THR A 205 -0.62 -18.04 8.95
CA THR A 205 -1.91 -18.70 8.67
C THR A 205 -3.08 -17.85 9.16
N GLY A 206 -4.26 -18.05 8.58
CA GLY A 206 -5.53 -17.50 9.10
C GLY A 206 -6.22 -16.46 8.21
N TRP A 207 -7.23 -15.79 8.78
CA TRP A 207 -8.15 -14.93 8.00
C TRP A 207 -7.50 -13.75 7.30
N THR A 208 -6.36 -13.29 7.80
CA THR A 208 -5.60 -12.13 7.31
C THR A 208 -4.47 -12.51 6.35
N HIS A 209 -4.41 -13.78 5.91
CA HIS A 209 -3.38 -14.20 4.96
C HIS A 209 -3.40 -13.32 3.69
N PRO A 210 -2.26 -12.74 3.26
CA PRO A 210 -2.23 -11.68 2.26
C PRO A 210 -2.57 -12.12 0.83
N LEU A 211 -2.52 -13.43 0.54
CA LEU A 211 -2.73 -13.96 -0.81
C LEU A 211 -4.11 -14.61 -1.00
N ASP A 212 -4.53 -15.46 -0.06
CA ASP A 212 -5.72 -16.29 -0.14
C ASP A 212 -6.59 -16.25 1.15
N GLY A 213 -6.29 -15.33 2.08
CA GLY A 213 -7.11 -15.12 3.27
C GLY A 213 -8.51 -14.58 2.93
N VAL A 214 -9.52 -14.93 3.74
CA VAL A 214 -10.91 -14.46 3.56
C VAL A 214 -11.01 -12.94 3.60
N PHE A 215 -10.18 -12.28 4.42
CA PHE A 215 -10.13 -10.82 4.49
C PHE A 215 -9.14 -10.18 3.50
N GLN A 216 -8.53 -10.93 2.60
CA GLN A 216 -7.55 -10.40 1.65
C GLN A 216 -8.11 -9.22 0.84
N VAL A 217 -9.29 -9.39 0.23
CA VAL A 217 -9.94 -8.34 -0.57
C VAL A 217 -10.30 -7.11 0.28
N PRO A 218 -11.05 -7.24 1.40
CA PRO A 218 -11.41 -6.08 2.21
C PRO A 218 -10.19 -5.40 2.84
N ILE A 219 -9.15 -6.14 3.25
CA ILE A 219 -7.90 -5.58 3.77
C ILE A 219 -7.16 -4.80 2.68
N TYR A 220 -7.08 -5.34 1.47
CA TYR A 220 -6.50 -4.62 0.33
C TYR A 220 -7.24 -3.31 0.04
N GLN A 221 -8.57 -3.35 0.00
CA GLN A 221 -9.40 -2.15 -0.20
C GLN A 221 -9.23 -1.14 0.93
N PHE A 222 -9.19 -1.63 2.18
CA PHE A 222 -8.93 -0.80 3.35
C PHE A 222 -7.60 -0.06 3.24
N TRP A 223 -6.51 -0.78 2.96
CA TRP A 223 -5.18 -0.17 2.80
C TRP A 223 -5.07 0.73 1.58
N TRP A 224 -5.77 0.42 0.49
CA TRP A 224 -5.87 1.31 -0.66
C TRP A 224 -6.53 2.64 -0.29
N VAL A 225 -7.63 2.61 0.47
CA VAL A 225 -8.29 3.82 0.99
C VAL A 225 -7.36 4.58 1.96
N VAL A 226 -6.72 3.89 2.90
CA VAL A 226 -5.77 4.52 3.83
C VAL A 226 -4.62 5.19 3.07
N SER A 227 -4.08 4.54 2.03
CA SER A 227 -3.04 5.11 1.18
C SER A 227 -3.50 6.38 0.46
N MET A 228 -4.76 6.45 0.01
CA MET A 228 -5.34 7.68 -0.54
C MET A 228 -5.37 8.81 0.49
N PHE A 229 -5.79 8.53 1.73
CA PHE A 229 -5.79 9.54 2.80
C PHE A 229 -4.38 9.99 3.19
N ALA A 230 -3.40 9.08 3.19
CA ALA A 230 -2.01 9.42 3.51
C ALA A 230 -1.38 10.40 2.51
N LYS A 231 -1.83 10.39 1.25
CA LYS A 231 -1.38 11.31 0.20
C LYS A 231 -2.01 12.70 0.30
N VAL A 232 -3.08 12.87 1.08
CA VAL A 232 -3.74 14.18 1.26
C VAL A 232 -2.95 14.99 2.29
N PRO A 233 -2.38 16.15 1.92
CA PRO A 233 -1.70 16.99 2.90
C PRO A 233 -2.65 17.40 4.03
N PRO A 234 -2.21 17.45 5.30
CA PRO A 234 -3.07 17.81 6.44
C PRO A 234 -3.81 19.14 6.24
N MET A 235 -3.17 20.10 5.57
CA MET A 235 -3.79 21.39 5.25
C MET A 235 -4.97 21.28 4.28
N ALA A 236 -4.90 20.38 3.29
CA ALA A 236 -5.98 20.17 2.34
C ALA A 236 -7.23 19.60 3.02
N MET A 237 -7.05 18.72 4.02
CA MET A 237 -8.16 18.21 4.83
C MET A 237 -8.82 19.32 5.65
N MET A 238 -8.04 20.20 6.27
CA MET A 238 -8.56 21.36 7.01
C MET A 238 -9.34 22.33 6.11
N VAL A 239 -8.81 22.64 4.93
CA VAL A 239 -9.50 23.48 3.94
C VAL A 239 -10.79 22.80 3.46
N GLY A 240 -10.75 21.50 3.20
CA GLY A 240 -11.91 20.72 2.78
C GLY A 240 -13.04 20.74 3.80
N ILE A 241 -12.73 20.52 5.09
CA ILE A 241 -13.72 20.60 6.18
C ILE A 241 -14.27 22.02 6.31
N GLY A 242 -13.43 23.05 6.16
CA GLY A 242 -13.86 24.45 6.20
C GLY A 242 -14.84 24.81 5.09
N LEU A 243 -14.57 24.38 3.85
CA LEU A 243 -15.46 24.60 2.70
C LEU A 243 -16.76 23.80 2.81
N LEU A 244 -16.69 22.54 3.26
CA LEU A 244 -17.87 21.71 3.49
C LEU A 244 -18.77 22.30 4.60
N SER A 245 -18.17 22.75 5.70
CA SER A 245 -18.87 23.43 6.79
C SER A 245 -19.56 24.71 6.31
N ARG A 246 -18.89 25.52 5.48
CA ARG A 246 -19.49 26.71 4.85
C ARG A 246 -20.62 26.36 3.89
N PHE A 247 -20.49 25.29 3.10
CA PHE A 247 -21.54 24.83 2.21
C PHE A 247 -22.79 24.36 2.96
N VAL A 248 -22.61 23.54 4.00
CA VAL A 248 -23.71 23.06 4.85
C VAL A 248 -24.36 24.23 5.57
N THR A 249 -23.58 25.11 6.18
CA THR A 249 -24.08 26.29 6.89
C THR A 249 -24.81 27.25 5.94
N ALA A 250 -24.30 27.51 4.74
CA ALA A 250 -24.99 28.35 3.75
C ALA A 250 -26.35 27.75 3.35
N ARG A 251 -26.44 26.43 3.20
CA ARG A 251 -27.69 25.74 2.86
C ARG A 251 -28.71 25.73 4.00
N PHE A 252 -28.26 25.57 5.24
CA PHE A 252 -29.14 25.61 6.42
C PHE A 252 -29.58 27.02 6.78
N THR A 253 -28.65 27.97 6.81
CA THR A 253 -28.93 29.39 7.14
C THR A 253 -29.77 30.06 6.07
N GLY A 254 -29.57 29.74 4.78
CA GLY A 254 -30.44 30.23 3.70
C GLY A 254 -31.91 29.79 3.87
N ARG A 255 -32.14 28.56 4.36
CA ARG A 255 -33.51 28.06 4.61
C ARG A 255 -34.15 28.69 5.85
N THR A 256 -33.38 29.00 6.90
CA THR A 256 -33.92 29.63 8.11
C THR A 256 -34.19 31.12 7.92
N LEU A 257 -33.35 31.82 7.15
CA LEU A 257 -33.57 33.23 6.80
C LEU A 257 -34.77 33.41 5.87
N ALA A 258 -34.91 32.60 4.81
CA ALA A 258 -36.06 32.65 3.91
C ALA A 258 -37.40 32.42 4.65
N ARG A 259 -37.42 31.49 5.62
CA ARG A 259 -38.61 31.23 6.44
C ARG A 259 -38.97 32.40 7.37
N ARG A 260 -37.96 33.12 7.89
CA ARG A 260 -38.15 34.32 8.71
C ARG A 260 -38.63 35.52 7.89
N GLU A 261 -38.15 35.67 6.66
CA GLU A 261 -38.62 36.70 5.73
C GLU A 261 -40.09 36.48 5.36
N GLN A 262 -40.47 35.26 4.99
CA GLN A 262 -41.88 34.91 4.72
C GLN A 262 -42.80 35.16 5.93
N GLN A 263 -42.34 34.86 7.15
CA GLN A 263 -43.10 35.17 8.37
C GLN A 263 -43.25 36.68 8.58
N ARG A 264 -42.21 37.48 8.32
CA ARG A 264 -42.28 38.95 8.42
C ARG A 264 -43.24 39.53 7.39
N GLU A 265 -43.19 39.06 6.15
CA GLU A 265 -44.11 39.48 5.08
C GLU A 265 -45.56 39.12 5.41
N ALA A 266 -45.81 37.90 5.91
CA ALA A 266 -47.15 37.47 6.33
C ALA A 266 -47.71 38.34 7.46
N VAL A 267 -46.89 38.71 8.45
CA VAL A 267 -47.30 39.61 9.56
C VAL A 267 -47.62 41.02 9.03
N GLN A 268 -46.81 41.56 8.12
CA GLN A 268 -47.06 42.87 7.52
C GLN A 268 -48.33 42.91 6.66
N GLN A 269 -48.61 41.84 5.90
CA GLN A 269 -49.84 41.72 5.13
C GLN A 269 -51.07 41.60 6.03
N ALA A 270 -50.97 40.86 7.13
CA ALA A 270 -52.04 40.76 8.12
C ALA A 270 -52.32 42.11 8.81
N ALA A 271 -51.28 42.90 9.09
CA ALA A 271 -51.43 44.24 9.65
C ALA A 271 -52.11 45.22 8.67
N LYS A 272 -51.77 45.17 7.38
CA LYS A 272 -52.39 46.03 6.35
C LYS A 272 -53.88 45.74 6.11
N LYS A 273 -54.36 44.51 6.35
CA LYS A 273 -55.79 44.15 6.21
C LYS A 273 -56.67 44.62 7.37
N LYS A 274 -56.09 45.06 8.49
CA LYS A 274 -56.82 45.49 9.69
C LYS A 274 -57.07 47.00 9.76
N ASN A 275 -56.46 47.78 8.86
CA ASN A 275 -56.75 49.20 8.65
C ASN A 275 -57.61 49.36 7.40
#